data_AF-A0A7C6HYZ7-F1
#
_entry.id   AF-A0A7C6HYZ7-F1
#
_cell.length_a   1.000
_cell.length_b   1.000
_cell.length_c   1.000
_cell.angle_alpha   90.00
_cell.angle_beta   90.00
_cell.angle_gamma   90.00
#
_symmetry.space_group_name_H-M   'P 1'
#
loop_
_entity.id
_entity.type
_entity.pdbx_description
1 polymer ?
#
loop_
_entity_poly.entity_id
_entity_poly.type
_entity_poly.pdbx_seq_one_letter_code
_entity_poly.pdbx_strand_id
1 'polypeptide(L)'
;MRRSITFIGLLLIASLVTASDFVVNGIPYKIISPTEVQVTKREEPFSGVVQIPASVMHASLSYTVSEIGEKAFFSSTGMTEVRLPHTLKKIGDNAFALCFSLRRITIPESVEHIGTGAFQSCNGPDTLHIPATVTHIGQNAFGAMKNLKWLEVAPANPNYTTVDGVLFNRSQTEIISFPAGREGHYNIPATLTHIADDLFSKAKLTSVSIPYGVVSVETERVRVFRS
;
A
#
# COMPACT_ATOMS: atom_id res chain seq x y z
N MET A 1 63.95 -29.06 -3.46
CA MET A 1 63.41 -29.14 -2.08
C MET A 1 62.25 -28.15 -1.95
N ARG A 2 61.02 -28.65 -1.78
CA ARG A 2 59.78 -27.87 -1.67
C ARG A 2 59.84 -26.93 -0.46
N ARG A 3 59.52 -25.64 -0.62
CA ARG A 3 59.13 -24.77 0.50
C ARG A 3 57.62 -24.64 0.50
N SER A 4 57.02 -25.23 1.53
CA SER A 4 55.58 -25.24 1.77
C SER A 4 55.11 -23.86 2.18
N ILE A 5 53.93 -23.50 1.67
CA ILE A 5 53.21 -22.25 1.87
C ILE A 5 52.43 -22.34 3.18
N THR A 6 52.31 -21.23 3.92
CA THR A 6 51.23 -21.07 4.91
C THR A 6 50.46 -19.80 4.55
N PHE A 7 49.41 -19.98 3.75
CA PHE A 7 48.39 -18.95 3.54
C PHE A 7 47.54 -18.93 4.81
N ILE A 8 47.60 -17.85 5.57
CA ILE A 8 46.63 -17.57 6.63
C ILE A 8 45.34 -17.21 5.91
N GLY A 9 44.47 -18.21 5.73
CA GLY A 9 43.11 -17.99 5.26
C GLY A 9 42.41 -17.09 6.27
N LEU A 10 42.07 -15.87 5.84
CA LEU A 10 41.17 -14.99 6.57
C LEU A 10 39.81 -15.72 6.63
N LEU A 11 39.53 -16.37 7.76
CA LEU A 11 38.24 -16.98 8.02
C LEU A 11 37.24 -15.82 8.14
N LEU A 12 36.57 -15.50 7.04
CA LEU A 12 35.40 -14.63 7.07
C LEU A 12 34.36 -15.40 7.88
N ILE A 13 34.25 -15.09 9.17
CA ILE A 13 33.19 -15.59 10.01
C ILE A 13 31.94 -14.94 9.42
N ALA A 14 31.28 -15.64 8.50
CA ALA A 14 29.87 -15.40 8.21
C ALA A 14 29.16 -15.75 9.53
N SER A 15 29.14 -14.79 10.45
CA SER A 15 28.26 -14.84 11.60
C SER A 15 26.89 -15.02 11.01
N LEU A 16 26.34 -16.21 11.20
CA LEU A 16 24.95 -16.51 10.92
C LEU A 16 24.16 -15.45 11.69
N VAL A 17 23.76 -14.38 11.00
CA VAL A 17 22.86 -13.39 11.58
C VAL A 17 21.57 -14.15 11.72
N THR A 18 21.39 -14.77 12.88
CA THR A 18 20.09 -15.27 13.28
C THR A 18 19.15 -14.07 13.17
N ALA A 19 18.01 -14.27 12.49
CA ALA A 19 16.99 -13.24 12.35
C ALA A 19 16.59 -12.78 13.76
N SER A 20 17.24 -11.73 14.23
CA SER A 20 16.98 -11.12 15.52
C SER A 20 16.19 -9.87 15.21
N ASP A 21 14.92 -9.93 15.57
CA ASP A 21 14.10 -8.74 15.59
C ASP A 21 14.75 -7.75 16.57
N PHE A 22 14.76 -6.47 16.22
CA PHE A 22 15.31 -5.42 17.05
C PHE A 22 14.42 -4.18 17.01
N VAL A 23 14.56 -3.30 18.00
CA VAL A 23 13.71 -2.11 18.13
C VAL A 23 14.57 -0.87 18.06
N VAL A 24 14.21 0.07 17.18
CA VAL A 24 14.81 1.39 17.10
C VAL A 24 13.70 2.42 17.26
N ASN A 25 13.84 3.33 18.24
CA ASN A 25 12.86 4.38 18.54
C ASN A 25 11.42 3.85 18.71
N GLY A 26 11.27 2.68 19.33
CA GLY A 26 9.96 2.07 19.58
C GLY A 26 9.26 1.46 18.36
N ILE A 27 9.95 1.34 17.22
CA ILE A 27 9.51 0.62 16.03
C ILE A 27 10.29 -0.70 15.96
N PRO A 28 9.62 -1.87 15.91
CA PRO A 28 10.29 -3.15 15.73
C PRO A 28 10.62 -3.41 14.26
N TYR A 29 11.76 -4.04 14.04
CA TYR A 29 12.30 -4.39 12.74
C TYR A 29 12.73 -5.85 12.73
N LYS A 30 12.51 -6.51 11.60
CA LYS A 30 13.02 -7.85 11.30
C LYS A 30 14.05 -7.76 10.19
N ILE A 31 15.21 -8.38 10.38
CA ILE A 31 16.22 -8.53 9.33
C ILE A 31 15.69 -9.50 8.27
N ILE A 32 15.60 -9.05 7.02
CA ILE A 32 15.09 -9.84 5.89
C ILE A 32 16.17 -10.16 4.86
N SER A 33 17.29 -9.42 4.89
CA SER A 33 18.48 -9.69 4.11
C SER A 33 19.72 -9.16 4.85
N PRO A 34 20.96 -9.43 4.37
CA PRO A 34 22.16 -8.87 4.97
C PRO A 34 22.21 -7.34 5.05
N THR A 35 21.38 -6.63 4.28
CA THR A 35 21.37 -5.16 4.20
C THR A 35 20.00 -4.54 4.38
N GLU A 36 18.94 -5.33 4.57
CA GLU A 36 17.57 -4.84 4.60
C GLU A 36 16.78 -5.36 5.79
N VAL A 37 15.86 -4.51 6.24
CA VAL A 37 14.90 -4.80 7.30
C VAL A 37 13.48 -4.46 6.89
N GLN A 38 12.55 -5.17 7.50
CA GLN A 38 11.11 -4.95 7.42
C GLN A 38 10.60 -4.40 8.76
N VAL A 39 9.73 -3.39 8.74
CA VAL A 39 8.99 -2.95 9.93
C VAL A 39 7.96 -4.02 10.30
N THR A 40 7.91 -4.43 11.57
CA THR A 40 6.97 -5.44 12.06
C THR A 40 5.95 -4.85 13.03
N LYS A 41 4.99 -5.68 13.46
CA LYS A 41 3.98 -5.30 14.44
C LYS A 41 4.59 -5.24 15.85
N ARG A 42 4.15 -4.29 16.67
CA ARG A 42 4.37 -4.27 18.13
C ARG A 42 3.05 -4.47 18.89
N GLU A 43 3.14 -4.74 20.19
CA GLU A 43 1.96 -4.95 21.05
C GLU A 43 1.08 -3.71 21.16
N GLU A 44 1.69 -2.57 21.53
CA GLU A 44 0.98 -1.30 21.69
C GLU A 44 0.71 -0.62 20.33
N PRO A 45 -0.51 -0.24 19.98
CA PRO A 45 -0.79 0.45 18.73
C PRO A 45 0.03 1.75 18.58
N PHE A 46 0.34 2.13 17.33
CA PHE A 46 0.98 3.41 17.06
C PHE A 46 -0.02 4.57 17.18
N SER A 47 0.47 5.75 17.54
CA SER A 47 -0.35 6.96 17.64
C SER A 47 0.41 8.21 17.18
N GLY A 48 -0.32 9.29 16.88
CA GLY A 48 0.27 10.56 16.48
C GLY A 48 0.91 10.51 15.09
N VAL A 49 2.10 11.08 14.96
CA VAL A 49 2.89 11.08 13.71
C VAL A 49 3.98 10.03 13.83
N VAL A 50 4.00 9.06 12.91
CA VAL A 50 5.04 8.02 12.86
C VAL A 50 5.99 8.31 11.71
N GLN A 51 7.27 8.46 12.03
CA GLN A 51 8.33 8.59 11.04
C GLN A 51 9.07 7.25 10.91
N ILE A 52 9.00 6.64 9.72
CA ILE A 52 9.82 5.47 9.41
C ILE A 52 11.12 5.97 8.76
N PRO A 53 12.29 5.69 9.35
CA PRO A 53 13.57 6.10 8.77
C PRO A 53 13.90 5.25 7.54
N ALA A 54 14.71 5.79 6.62
CA ALA A 54 15.20 5.04 5.46
C ALA A 54 16.25 3.99 5.82
N SER A 55 16.95 4.18 6.94
CA SER A 55 17.93 3.24 7.46
C SER A 55 17.91 3.21 8.98
N VAL A 56 18.26 2.06 9.55
CA VAL A 56 18.42 1.83 11.00
C VAL A 56 19.73 1.08 11.27
N MET A 57 20.31 1.32 12.45
CA MET A 57 21.53 0.65 12.87
C MET A 57 21.22 -0.41 13.93
N HIS A 58 21.79 -1.61 13.78
CA HIS A 58 21.74 -2.69 14.76
C HIS A 58 23.06 -3.44 14.77
N ALA A 59 23.63 -3.69 15.96
CA ALA A 59 24.93 -4.35 16.13
C ALA A 59 26.07 -3.77 15.25
N SER A 60 26.12 -2.42 15.13
CA SER A 60 27.08 -1.68 14.27
C SER A 60 26.94 -1.92 12.76
N LEU A 61 25.87 -2.58 12.32
CA LEU A 61 25.51 -2.74 10.92
C LEU A 61 24.37 -1.76 10.57
N SER A 62 24.43 -1.20 9.37
CA SER A 62 23.37 -0.35 8.82
C SER A 62 22.46 -1.17 7.93
N TYR A 63 21.16 -1.09 8.17
CA TYR A 63 20.13 -1.75 7.37
C TYR A 63 19.24 -0.71 6.69
N THR A 64 18.92 -0.93 5.43
CA THR A 64 17.90 -0.18 4.69
C THR A 64 16.51 -0.67 5.10
N VAL A 65 15.59 0.25 5.38
CA VAL A 65 14.19 -0.10 5.60
C VAL A 65 13.51 -0.22 4.23
N SER A 66 13.30 -1.44 3.76
CA SER A 66 12.75 -1.72 2.43
C SER A 66 11.31 -2.22 2.46
N GLU A 67 10.81 -2.69 3.61
CA GLU A 67 9.44 -3.23 3.69
C GLU A 67 8.66 -2.77 4.94
N ILE A 68 7.35 -2.60 4.77
CA ILE A 68 6.38 -2.64 5.86
C ILE A 68 5.75 -4.03 5.87
N GLY A 69 5.89 -4.76 6.97
CA GLY A 69 5.40 -6.14 7.09
C GLY A 69 3.89 -6.25 7.17
N GLU A 70 3.41 -7.49 7.05
CA GLU A 70 2.00 -7.81 7.28
C GLU A 70 1.55 -7.27 8.65
N LYS A 71 0.44 -6.55 8.67
CA LYS A 71 -0.20 -6.01 9.88
C LYS A 71 0.71 -5.13 10.76
N ALA A 72 1.82 -4.60 10.25
CA ALA A 72 2.79 -3.85 11.06
C ALA A 72 2.18 -2.68 11.85
N PHE A 73 1.20 -1.99 11.26
CA PHE A 73 0.44 -0.89 11.88
C PHE A 73 -1.05 -1.23 12.05
N PHE A 74 -1.44 -2.49 11.90
CA PHE A 74 -2.84 -2.90 11.94
C PHE A 74 -3.57 -2.35 13.17
N SER A 75 -4.71 -1.70 12.94
CA SER A 75 -5.55 -1.10 13.99
C SER A 75 -4.83 -0.06 14.86
N SER A 76 -3.84 0.66 14.31
CA SER A 76 -3.24 1.85 14.95
C SER A 76 -4.20 3.05 14.85
N THR A 77 -5.31 2.97 15.60
CA THR A 77 -6.44 3.91 15.49
C THR A 77 -6.10 5.33 15.92
N GLY A 78 -5.04 5.53 16.71
CA GLY A 78 -4.55 6.85 17.11
C GLY A 78 -3.52 7.46 16.16
N MET A 79 -3.05 6.72 15.14
CA MET A 79 -2.05 7.21 14.19
C MET A 79 -2.71 8.15 13.18
N THR A 80 -2.20 9.38 13.06
CA THR A 80 -2.75 10.44 12.21
C THR A 80 -1.97 10.63 10.92
N GLU A 81 -0.69 10.30 10.93
CA GLU A 81 0.24 10.43 9.82
C GLU A 81 1.31 9.34 9.90
N VAL A 82 1.67 8.79 8.75
CA VAL A 82 2.86 7.95 8.60
C VAL A 82 3.72 8.50 7.47
N ARG A 83 5.00 8.72 7.77
CA ARG A 83 6.01 9.16 6.80
C ARG A 83 6.86 7.97 6.41
N LEU A 84 6.63 7.49 5.19
CA LEU A 84 7.32 6.33 4.62
C LEU A 84 8.62 6.77 3.93
N PRO A 85 9.71 6.00 4.03
CA PRO A 85 10.98 6.38 3.42
C PRO A 85 10.99 6.10 1.91
N HIS A 86 11.82 6.84 1.18
CA HIS A 86 12.03 6.65 -0.27
C HIS A 86 12.76 5.34 -0.63
N THR A 87 13.14 4.54 0.36
CA THR A 87 13.76 3.21 0.18
C THR A 87 12.72 2.10 0.18
N LEU A 88 11.46 2.41 0.52
CA LEU A 88 10.42 1.43 0.72
C LEU A 88 10.00 0.81 -0.61
N LYS A 89 10.08 -0.51 -0.71
CA LYS A 89 9.71 -1.32 -1.88
C LYS A 89 8.35 -1.98 -1.72
N LYS A 90 8.00 -2.39 -0.50
CA LYS A 90 6.79 -3.18 -0.24
C LYS A 90 6.00 -2.68 0.95
N ILE A 91 4.69 -2.66 0.78
CA ILE A 91 3.70 -2.50 1.83
C ILE A 91 2.93 -3.80 1.91
N GLY A 92 3.05 -4.50 3.04
CA GLY A 92 2.49 -5.82 3.25
C GLY A 92 0.97 -5.83 3.42
N ASP A 93 0.42 -7.04 3.48
CA ASP A 93 -1.01 -7.26 3.64
C ASP A 93 -1.50 -6.66 4.95
N ASN A 94 -2.63 -5.94 4.88
CA ASN A 94 -3.26 -5.27 6.02
C ASN A 94 -2.30 -4.37 6.82
N ALA A 95 -1.19 -3.92 6.24
CA ALA A 95 -0.12 -3.20 6.93
C ALA A 95 -0.65 -2.01 7.75
N PHE A 96 -1.61 -1.27 7.21
CA PHE A 96 -2.27 -0.12 7.83
C PHE A 96 -3.79 -0.32 7.98
N ALA A 97 -4.33 -1.52 7.79
CA ALA A 97 -5.76 -1.72 7.87
C ALA A 97 -6.31 -1.26 9.24
N LEU A 98 -7.50 -0.67 9.23
CA LEU A 98 -8.19 -0.12 10.40
C LEU A 98 -7.48 1.06 11.10
N CYS A 99 -6.52 1.73 10.45
CA CYS A 99 -5.95 2.99 10.96
C CYS A 99 -6.94 4.16 10.78
N PHE A 100 -8.00 4.18 11.58
CA PHE A 100 -9.12 5.12 11.41
C PHE A 100 -8.75 6.60 11.51
N SER A 101 -7.68 6.97 12.21
CA SER A 101 -7.26 8.38 12.29
C SER A 101 -6.25 8.79 11.22
N LEU A 102 -5.73 7.84 10.42
CA LEU A 102 -4.68 8.11 9.44
C LEU A 102 -5.25 8.99 8.33
N ARG A 103 -4.74 10.21 8.20
CA ARG A 103 -5.17 11.20 7.18
C ARG A 103 -4.05 11.57 6.22
N ARG A 104 -2.80 11.53 6.67
CA ARG A 104 -1.64 11.93 5.88
C ARG A 104 -0.75 10.72 5.62
N ILE A 105 -0.73 10.32 4.35
CA ILE A 105 0.15 9.29 3.84
C ILE A 105 0.42 9.57 2.36
N THR A 106 1.67 9.36 1.95
CA THR A 106 2.11 9.38 0.56
C THR A 106 2.79 8.06 0.27
N ILE A 107 2.46 7.43 -0.85
CA ILE A 107 3.15 6.22 -1.32
C ILE A 107 4.46 6.67 -1.97
N PRO A 108 5.64 6.27 -1.46
CA PRO A 108 6.91 6.67 -2.07
C PRO A 108 7.09 6.15 -3.49
N GLU A 109 7.81 6.90 -4.33
CA GLU A 109 8.14 6.55 -5.72
C GLU A 109 8.98 5.27 -5.88
N SER A 110 9.44 4.69 -4.77
CA SER A 110 10.18 3.43 -4.75
C SER A 110 9.29 2.20 -4.58
N VAL A 111 8.02 2.38 -4.19
CA VAL A 111 7.12 1.27 -3.86
C VAL A 111 6.73 0.53 -5.13
N GLU A 112 6.87 -0.79 -5.08
CA GLU A 112 6.57 -1.70 -6.18
C GLU A 112 5.33 -2.55 -5.87
N HIS A 113 5.09 -2.84 -4.59
CA HIS A 113 4.05 -3.76 -4.14
C HIS A 113 3.23 -3.17 -2.98
N ILE A 114 1.90 -3.16 -3.15
CA ILE A 114 0.92 -2.82 -2.11
C ILE A 114 0.03 -4.03 -1.87
N GLY A 115 0.05 -4.56 -0.65
CA GLY A 115 -0.63 -5.80 -0.29
C GLY A 115 -2.15 -5.72 -0.19
N THR A 116 -2.75 -6.89 -0.05
CA THR A 116 -4.19 -7.07 0.15
C THR A 116 -4.64 -6.31 1.40
N GLY A 117 -5.67 -5.48 1.25
CA GLY A 117 -6.20 -4.68 2.35
C GLY A 117 -5.22 -3.71 3.01
N ALA A 118 -4.09 -3.38 2.36
CA ALA A 118 -2.99 -2.61 2.97
C ALA A 118 -3.45 -1.34 3.72
N PHE A 119 -4.44 -0.62 3.20
CA PHE A 119 -5.02 0.60 3.79
C PHE A 119 -6.52 0.47 4.06
N GLN A 120 -7.04 -0.74 4.15
CA GLN A 120 -8.48 -0.97 4.27
C GLN A 120 -9.05 -0.26 5.50
N SER A 121 -10.14 0.48 5.29
CA SER A 121 -10.86 1.27 6.32
C SER A 121 -10.01 2.33 7.02
N CYS A 122 -8.90 2.79 6.43
CA CYS A 122 -8.25 4.03 6.86
C CYS A 122 -9.15 5.24 6.57
N ASN A 123 -8.87 6.39 7.19
CA ASN A 123 -9.49 7.63 6.71
C ASN A 123 -8.86 8.08 5.38
N GLY A 124 -7.53 8.06 5.30
CA GLY A 124 -6.76 8.44 4.13
C GLY A 124 -6.78 9.95 3.81
N PRO A 125 -5.98 10.36 2.81
CA PRO A 125 -6.11 11.67 2.18
C PRO A 125 -7.36 11.71 1.28
N ASP A 126 -7.67 12.89 0.75
CA ASP A 126 -8.69 13.09 -0.30
C ASP A 126 -8.21 12.58 -1.66
N THR A 127 -6.94 12.80 -1.99
CA THR A 127 -6.27 12.30 -3.19
C THR A 127 -5.08 11.43 -2.82
N LEU A 128 -4.93 10.29 -3.49
CA LEU A 128 -3.76 9.41 -3.33
C LEU A 128 -3.10 9.16 -4.69
N HIS A 129 -1.79 9.35 -4.73
CA HIS A 129 -0.96 9.11 -5.92
C HIS A 129 -0.40 7.69 -5.92
N ILE A 130 -0.49 7.02 -7.07
CA ILE A 130 0.10 5.72 -7.36
C ILE A 130 1.31 5.90 -8.27
N PRO A 131 2.54 5.71 -7.76
CA PRO A 131 3.78 5.84 -8.52
C PRO A 131 3.88 4.95 -9.75
N ALA A 132 4.78 5.30 -10.68
CA ALA A 132 5.04 4.51 -11.88
C ALA A 132 5.63 3.12 -11.57
N THR A 133 6.29 2.98 -10.42
CA THR A 133 6.94 1.74 -9.97
C THR A 133 5.97 0.71 -9.42
N VAL A 134 4.75 1.11 -9.03
CA VAL A 134 3.77 0.18 -8.46
C VAL A 134 3.29 -0.79 -9.54
N THR A 135 3.70 -2.05 -9.41
CA THR A 135 3.34 -3.12 -10.33
C THR A 135 2.32 -4.08 -9.73
N HIS A 136 2.12 -4.06 -8.41
CA HIS A 136 1.11 -4.87 -7.74
C HIS A 136 0.32 -4.07 -6.71
N ILE A 137 -1.01 -4.18 -6.80
CA ILE A 137 -1.99 -3.68 -5.83
C ILE A 137 -2.92 -4.84 -5.49
N GLY A 138 -2.88 -5.28 -4.24
CA GLY A 138 -3.68 -6.40 -3.74
C GLY A 138 -5.16 -6.05 -3.63
N GLN A 139 -5.99 -7.09 -3.51
CA GLN A 139 -7.44 -6.94 -3.40
C GLN A 139 -7.78 -6.00 -2.23
N ASN A 140 -8.69 -5.06 -2.49
CA ASN A 140 -9.21 -4.14 -1.49
C ASN A 140 -8.13 -3.28 -0.78
N ALA A 141 -6.95 -3.09 -1.38
CA ALA A 141 -5.84 -2.34 -0.79
C ALA A 141 -6.26 -0.95 -0.27
N PHE A 142 -7.15 -0.25 -0.99
CA PHE A 142 -7.70 1.06 -0.60
C PHE A 142 -9.19 0.99 -0.21
N GLY A 143 -9.67 -0.20 0.11
CA GLY A 143 -11.08 -0.46 0.41
C GLY A 143 -11.60 0.36 1.57
N ALA A 144 -12.79 0.96 1.43
CA ALA A 144 -13.44 1.74 2.48
C ALA A 144 -12.58 2.90 3.05
N MET A 145 -11.62 3.43 2.29
CA MET A 145 -10.88 4.64 2.67
C MET A 145 -11.80 5.86 2.66
N LYS A 146 -12.27 6.29 3.83
CA LYS A 146 -13.47 7.15 3.97
C LYS A 146 -13.35 8.55 3.36
N ASN A 147 -12.15 9.10 3.30
CA ASN A 147 -11.91 10.43 2.72
C ASN A 147 -11.42 10.36 1.29
N LEU A 148 -10.94 9.20 0.82
CA LEU A 148 -10.35 9.05 -0.50
C LEU A 148 -11.44 9.29 -1.56
N LYS A 149 -11.32 10.41 -2.27
CA LYS A 149 -12.21 10.86 -3.33
C LYS A 149 -11.61 10.61 -4.71
N TRP A 150 -10.29 10.68 -4.81
CA TRP A 150 -9.57 10.65 -6.07
C TRP A 150 -8.30 9.80 -5.98
N LEU A 151 -8.09 8.98 -6.99
CA LEU A 151 -6.81 8.30 -7.24
C LEU A 151 -6.16 8.92 -8.47
N GLU A 152 -4.86 9.12 -8.41
CA GLU A 152 -4.03 9.52 -9.54
C GLU A 152 -2.97 8.46 -9.77
N VAL A 153 -2.72 8.12 -11.03
CA VAL A 153 -1.66 7.19 -11.40
C VAL A 153 -0.63 7.93 -12.23
N ALA A 154 0.66 7.73 -11.93
CA ALA A 154 1.74 8.27 -12.73
C ALA A 154 1.58 7.83 -14.20
N PRO A 155 1.73 8.74 -15.19
CA PRO A 155 1.46 8.43 -16.60
C PRO A 155 2.24 7.22 -17.15
N ALA A 156 3.45 7.00 -16.63
CA ALA A 156 4.36 5.92 -17.00
C ALA A 156 4.10 4.60 -16.27
N ASN A 157 3.11 4.50 -15.38
CA ASN A 157 2.79 3.24 -14.72
C ASN A 157 2.36 2.19 -15.77
N PRO A 158 2.98 1.00 -15.79
CA PRO A 158 2.72 0.00 -16.83
C PRO A 158 1.40 -0.77 -16.62
N ASN A 159 0.93 -0.89 -15.38
CA ASN A 159 -0.12 -1.84 -15.00
C ASN A 159 -1.45 -1.16 -14.68
N TYR A 160 -1.42 0.12 -14.33
CA TYR A 160 -2.58 0.86 -13.84
C TYR A 160 -2.79 2.17 -14.58
N THR A 161 -4.02 2.68 -14.49
CA THR A 161 -4.40 4.02 -14.92
C THR A 161 -5.59 4.50 -14.08
N THR A 162 -5.99 5.74 -14.25
CA THR A 162 -7.19 6.30 -13.63
C THR A 162 -8.15 6.82 -14.68
N VAL A 163 -9.44 6.55 -14.47
CA VAL A 163 -10.53 7.15 -15.26
C VAL A 163 -11.41 7.92 -14.30
N ASP A 164 -11.47 9.24 -14.49
CA ASP A 164 -12.23 10.15 -13.63
C ASP A 164 -11.93 9.90 -12.13
N GLY A 165 -10.67 9.69 -11.76
CA GLY A 165 -10.25 9.47 -10.37
C GLY A 165 -10.52 8.09 -9.77
N VAL A 166 -11.06 7.14 -10.53
CA VAL A 166 -11.18 5.72 -10.15
C VAL A 166 -9.98 4.96 -10.69
N LEU A 167 -9.45 4.01 -9.92
CA LEU A 167 -8.26 3.23 -10.30
C LEU A 167 -8.67 1.99 -11.11
N PHE A 168 -8.05 1.85 -12.28
CA PHE A 168 -8.25 0.75 -13.21
C PHE A 168 -6.95 0.01 -13.51
N ASN A 169 -7.09 -1.20 -14.03
CA ASN A 169 -6.01 -1.82 -14.80
C ASN A 169 -5.68 -0.96 -16.05
N ARG A 170 -4.50 -1.16 -16.64
CA ARG A 170 -4.01 -0.31 -17.73
C ARG A 170 -4.95 -0.29 -18.94
N SER A 171 -5.63 -1.40 -19.22
CA SER A 171 -6.59 -1.54 -20.33
C SER A 171 -7.98 -0.96 -20.03
N GLN A 172 -8.22 -0.44 -18.82
CA GLN A 172 -9.51 0.12 -18.39
C GLN A 172 -10.69 -0.86 -18.41
N THR A 173 -10.39 -2.16 -18.32
CA THR A 173 -11.40 -3.24 -18.35
C THR A 173 -11.79 -3.74 -16.96
N GLU A 174 -11.02 -3.38 -15.94
CA GLU A 174 -11.26 -3.79 -14.54
C GLU A 174 -11.03 -2.60 -13.60
N ILE A 175 -11.96 -2.39 -12.66
CA ILE A 175 -11.73 -1.47 -11.55
C ILE A 175 -10.93 -2.20 -10.48
N ILE A 176 -9.76 -1.66 -10.17
CA ILE A 176 -8.89 -2.16 -9.10
C ILE A 176 -9.31 -1.55 -7.77
N SER A 177 -9.73 -0.29 -7.77
CA SER A 177 -10.26 0.35 -6.57
C SER A 177 -11.19 1.51 -6.88
N PHE A 178 -12.34 1.52 -6.20
CA PHE A 178 -13.29 2.62 -6.21
C PHE A 178 -13.13 3.47 -4.94
N PRO A 179 -12.89 4.80 -5.04
CA PRO A 179 -12.73 5.65 -3.87
C PRO A 179 -14.02 5.74 -3.03
N ALA A 180 -13.97 5.29 -1.77
CA ALA A 180 -15.13 5.26 -0.88
C ALA A 180 -15.60 6.66 -0.43
N GLY A 181 -14.71 7.65 -0.44
CA GLY A 181 -15.04 9.04 -0.18
C GLY A 181 -15.71 9.74 -1.37
N ARG A 182 -15.79 9.10 -2.55
CA ARG A 182 -16.39 9.69 -3.75
C ARG A 182 -17.87 10.00 -3.54
N GLU A 183 -18.27 11.19 -3.97
CA GLU A 183 -19.61 11.75 -3.81
C GLU A 183 -20.19 12.13 -5.18
N GLY A 184 -21.51 12.35 -5.23
CA GLY A 184 -22.18 12.88 -6.42
C GLY A 184 -22.48 11.84 -7.50
N HIS A 185 -22.39 12.28 -8.76
CA HIS A 185 -22.65 11.43 -9.93
C HIS A 185 -21.35 10.80 -10.45
N TYR A 186 -21.41 9.54 -10.87
CA TYR A 186 -20.32 8.89 -11.60
C TYR A 186 -20.78 8.29 -12.94
N ASN A 187 -20.04 8.57 -13.99
CA ASN A 187 -20.25 7.96 -15.31
C ASN A 187 -19.44 6.67 -15.40
N ILE A 188 -20.12 5.53 -15.52
CA ILE A 188 -19.45 4.25 -15.70
C ILE A 188 -18.85 4.21 -17.11
N PRO A 189 -17.53 3.98 -17.26
CA PRO A 189 -16.91 3.90 -18.58
C PRO A 189 -17.44 2.71 -19.39
N ALA A 190 -17.64 2.91 -20.69
CA ALA A 190 -18.08 1.85 -21.62
C ALA A 190 -17.06 0.71 -21.80
N THR A 191 -15.82 0.90 -21.31
CA THR A 191 -14.78 -0.13 -21.29
C THR A 191 -15.03 -1.21 -20.25
N LEU A 192 -15.92 -0.99 -19.27
CA LEU A 192 -16.31 -2.00 -18.29
C LEU A 192 -17.38 -2.93 -18.83
N THR A 193 -17.05 -4.21 -18.91
CA THR A 193 -18.01 -5.26 -19.31
C THR A 193 -18.67 -5.95 -18.12
N HIS A 194 -18.08 -5.82 -16.93
CA HIS A 194 -18.57 -6.40 -15.68
C HIS A 194 -18.42 -5.40 -14.53
N ILE A 195 -19.43 -5.35 -13.67
CA ILE A 195 -19.49 -4.49 -12.48
C ILE A 195 -19.90 -5.39 -11.32
N ALA A 196 -19.07 -5.46 -10.28
CA ALA A 196 -19.40 -6.23 -9.09
C ALA A 196 -20.55 -5.56 -8.31
N ASP A 197 -21.43 -6.37 -7.73
CA ASP A 197 -22.65 -5.92 -7.02
C ASP A 197 -22.34 -4.97 -5.85
N ASP A 198 -21.16 -5.06 -5.25
CA ASP A 198 -20.75 -4.28 -4.08
C ASP A 198 -19.80 -3.11 -4.40
N LEU A 199 -19.47 -2.89 -5.69
CA LEU A 199 -18.46 -1.92 -6.12
C LEU A 199 -18.70 -0.52 -5.55
N PHE A 200 -19.95 -0.08 -5.53
CA PHE A 200 -20.34 1.24 -5.04
C PHE A 200 -20.84 1.24 -3.59
N SER A 201 -20.88 0.08 -2.92
CA SER A 201 -21.50 -0.07 -1.60
C SER A 201 -20.87 0.79 -0.49
N LYS A 202 -19.60 1.17 -0.68
CA LYS A 202 -18.85 2.02 0.25
C LYS A 202 -18.73 3.47 -0.20
N ALA A 203 -19.10 3.78 -1.44
CA ALA A 203 -19.06 5.12 -1.98
C ALA A 203 -20.24 5.95 -1.46
N LYS A 204 -20.12 7.28 -1.54
CA LYS A 204 -21.17 8.24 -1.17
C LYS A 204 -21.86 8.81 -2.41
N LEU A 205 -21.95 8.02 -3.48
CA LEU A 205 -22.57 8.42 -4.73
C LEU A 205 -24.07 8.67 -4.54
N THR A 206 -24.57 9.69 -5.21
CA THR A 206 -26.02 9.94 -5.32
C THR A 206 -26.62 9.25 -6.54
N SER A 207 -25.81 9.00 -7.57
CA SER A 207 -26.24 8.44 -8.85
C SER A 207 -25.10 7.90 -9.71
N VAL A 208 -25.41 6.97 -10.60
CA VAL A 208 -24.52 6.49 -11.67
C VAL A 208 -25.21 6.52 -13.02
N SER A 209 -24.45 6.81 -14.08
CA SER A 209 -24.86 6.58 -15.46
C SER A 209 -24.20 5.32 -16.00
N ILE A 210 -24.99 4.48 -16.65
CA ILE A 210 -24.58 3.21 -17.24
C ILE A 210 -24.62 3.35 -18.77
N PRO A 211 -23.54 3.00 -19.48
CA PRO A 211 -23.53 3.01 -20.94
C PRO A 211 -24.39 1.88 -21.52
N TYR A 212 -24.92 2.07 -22.72
CA TYR A 212 -25.86 1.16 -23.41
C TYR A 212 -25.45 -0.33 -23.45
N GLY A 213 -24.15 -0.64 -23.32
CA GLY A 213 -23.60 -2.01 -23.34
C GLY A 213 -23.52 -2.73 -21.99
N VAL A 214 -23.82 -2.06 -20.87
CA VAL A 214 -23.79 -2.68 -19.53
C VAL A 214 -25.19 -3.15 -19.14
N VAL A 215 -25.32 -4.45 -18.89
CA VAL A 215 -26.61 -5.16 -18.78
C VAL A 215 -27.37 -4.84 -17.49
N SER A 216 -26.66 -4.71 -16.38
CA SER A 216 -27.23 -4.39 -15.07
C SER A 216 -26.16 -3.81 -14.13
N VAL A 217 -26.64 -3.04 -13.14
CA VAL A 217 -25.89 -2.69 -11.93
C VAL A 217 -26.83 -2.97 -10.77
N GLU A 218 -26.46 -3.87 -9.88
CA GLU A 218 -27.18 -4.08 -8.64
C GLU A 218 -26.66 -3.10 -7.59
N THR A 219 -27.52 -2.18 -7.14
CA THR A 219 -27.16 -1.24 -6.09
C THR A 219 -28.41 -0.83 -5.30
N GLU A 220 -28.34 -0.97 -3.97
CA GLU A 220 -29.48 -0.67 -3.10
C GLU A 220 -29.62 0.83 -2.77
N ARG A 221 -28.57 1.63 -3.02
CA ARG A 221 -28.46 3.01 -2.50
C ARG A 221 -28.17 4.09 -3.54
N VAL A 222 -27.94 3.70 -4.79
CA VAL A 222 -27.51 4.63 -5.85
C VAL A 222 -28.53 4.64 -6.98
N ARG A 223 -28.95 5.84 -7.40
CA ARG A 223 -29.87 5.97 -8.55
C ARG A 223 -29.14 5.62 -9.85
N VAL A 224 -29.77 4.82 -10.69
CA VAL A 224 -29.19 4.34 -11.96
C VAL A 224 -29.88 5.03 -13.14
N PHE A 225 -29.07 5.64 -14.02
CA PHE A 225 -29.52 6.22 -15.28
C PHE A 225 -28.92 5.44 -16.46
N ARG A 226 -29.70 5.21 -17.50
CA ARG A 226 -29.18 4.72 -18.78
C ARG A 226 -28.90 5.90 -19.69
N SER A 227 -27.70 5.93 -20.26
CA SER A 227 -27.28 6.87 -21.30
C SER A 227 -27.31 6.20 -22.66
#